data_AF-A0A357AT03-F1
#
_entry.id   AF-A0A357AT03-F1
#
_cell.length_a   1.000
_cell.length_b   1.000
_cell.length_c   1.000
_cell.angle_alpha   90.00
_cell.angle_beta   90.00
_cell.angle_gamma   90.00
#
_symmetry.space_group_name_H-M   'P 1'
#
loop_
_entity.id
_entity.type
_entity.pdbx_description
1 polymer ?
#
loop_
_entity_poly.entity_id
_entity_poly.type
_entity_poly.pdbx_seq_one_letter_code
_entity_poly.pdbx_strand_id
1 'polypeptide(L)' 'KMQGTPREIFENAKELEELKLDVPYVTRLAVALRDEGIELPADILTREELVAEIMKVKAKQQ' A
#
# COMPACT_ATOMS: atom_id res chain seq x y z
N LYS A 1 17.00 11.89 10.44
CA LYS A 1 16.34 11.28 11.62
C LYS A 1 14.86 11.17 11.30
N MET A 2 14.36 9.96 11.07
CA MET A 2 12.95 9.72 10.76
C MET A 2 12.23 9.55 12.10
N GLN A 3 11.59 10.62 12.59
CA GLN A 3 10.81 10.60 13.82
C GLN A 3 9.34 10.81 13.45
N GLY A 4 8.51 9.81 13.70
CA GLY A 4 7.09 9.77 13.38
C GLY A 4 6.50 8.39 13.67
N THR A 5 5.19 8.26 13.65
CA THR A 5 4.52 6.97 13.74
C THR A 5 4.81 6.13 12.48
N PRO A 6 4.74 4.79 12.55
CA PRO A 6 4.99 3.94 11.38
C PRO A 6 4.20 4.39 10.15
N ARG A 7 2.93 4.81 10.33
CA ARG A 7 2.07 5.32 9.26
C ARG A 7 2.60 6.57 8.55
N GLU A 8 3.06 7.57 9.30
CA GLU A 8 3.58 8.81 8.73
C GLU A 8 4.88 8.58 7.94
N ILE A 9 5.67 7.59 8.38
CA ILE A 9 6.87 7.17 7.66
C ILE A 9 6.48 6.50 6.32
N PHE A 10 5.41 5.71 6.32
CA PHE A 10 4.94 4.99 5.13
C PHE A 10 4.09 5.82 4.16
N GLU A 11 3.56 6.99 4.55
CA GLU A 11 2.88 7.91 3.62
C GLU A 11 3.81 8.39 2.49
N ASN A 12 5.12 8.41 2.72
CA ASN A 12 6.15 8.74 1.72
C ASN A 12 6.86 7.48 1.18
N ALA A 13 6.11 6.39 0.98
CA ALA A 13 6.63 5.12 0.45
C ALA A 13 7.51 5.28 -0.81
N LYS A 14 7.24 6.31 -1.63
CA LYS A 14 7.98 6.62 -2.86
C LYS A 14 9.43 7.08 -2.61
N GLU A 15 9.70 7.76 -1.49
CA GLU A 15 11.06 8.17 -1.06
C GLU A 15 11.80 7.02 -0.34
N LEU A 16 11.06 6.08 0.26
CA LEU A 16 11.62 4.89 0.90
C LEU A 16 12.08 3.83 -0.12
N GLU A 17 11.48 3.80 -1.30
CA GLU A 17 11.86 2.88 -2.40
C GLU A 17 13.26 3.21 -2.95
N GLU A 18 13.66 4.49 -2.96
CA GLU A 18 15.03 4.91 -3.33
C GLU A 18 16.09 4.50 -2.29
N LEU A 19 15.68 4.16 -1.05
CA LEU A 19 16.57 3.80 0.06
C LEU A 19 16.88 2.29 0.15
N LYS A 20 16.47 1.46 -0.82
CA LYS A 20 16.66 -0.03 -0.78
C LYS A 20 16.12 -0.67 0.51
N LEU A 21 15.04 -0.14 1.08
CA LEU A 21 14.29 -0.87 2.11
C LEU A 21 13.38 -1.85 1.37
N ASP A 22 13.57 -3.16 1.56
CA ASP A 22 12.79 -4.21 0.91
C ASP A 22 11.30 -4.00 1.17
N VAL A 23 10.62 -3.37 0.22
CA VAL A 23 9.18 -3.14 0.27
C VAL A 23 8.48 -4.50 0.18
N PRO A 24 7.52 -4.80 1.06
CA PRO A 24 6.80 -6.07 1.05
C PRO A 24 6.18 -6.36 -0.33
N TYR A 25 6.19 -7.63 -0.73
CA TYR A 25 5.59 -8.06 -2.01
C TYR A 25 4.12 -7.64 -2.13
N VAL A 26 3.38 -7.64 -1.01
CA VAL A 26 1.98 -7.22 -0.95
C VAL A 26 1.79 -5.74 -1.29
N THR A 27 2.72 -4.88 -0.87
CA THR A 27 2.69 -3.44 -1.17
C THR A 27 2.94 -3.22 -2.66
N ARG A 28 3.89 -3.94 -3.28
CA ARG A 28 4.12 -3.89 -4.73
C ARG A 28 2.88 -4.33 -5.52
N LEU A 29 2.20 -5.39 -5.06
CA LEU A 29 0.96 -5.84 -5.68
C LEU A 29 -0.15 -4.78 -5.56
N ALA A 30 -0.28 -4.14 -4.39
CA ALA A 30 -1.24 -3.06 -4.19
C ALA A 30 -1.00 -1.90 -5.15
N VAL A 31 0.26 -1.49 -5.35
CA VAL A 31 0.63 -0.45 -6.31
C VAL A 31 0.25 -0.84 -7.74
N ALA A 32 0.60 -2.05 -8.17
CA ALA A 32 0.25 -2.53 -9.51
C ALA A 32 -1.28 -2.55 -9.76
N LEU A 33 -2.06 -2.94 -8.75
CA LEU A 33 -3.53 -2.91 -8.83
C LEU A 33 -4.08 -1.47 -8.91
N ARG A 34 -3.43 -0.50 -8.26
CA ARG A 34 -3.79 0.92 -8.39
C ARG A 34 -3.50 1.47 -9.77
N ASP A 35 -2.39 1.07 -10.38
CA ASP A 35 -2.05 1.47 -11.75
C ASP A 35 -3.09 0.94 -12.76
N GLU A 36 -3.71 -0.20 -12.47
CA GLU A 36 -4.86 -0.74 -13.23
C GLU A 36 -6.20 -0.03 -12.92
N GLY A 37 -6.20 0.99 -12.07
CA GLY A 37 -7.38 1.80 -11.74
C GLY A 37 -8.19 1.32 -10.53
N ILE A 38 -7.68 0.37 -9.73
CA ILE A 38 -8.33 -0.08 -8.51
C ILE A 38 -7.97 0.88 -7.36
N GLU A 39 -8.96 1.53 -6.76
CA GLU A 39 -8.76 2.43 -5.62
C GLU A 39 -8.34 1.66 -4.36
N LEU A 40 -7.03 1.47 -4.17
CA LEU A 40 -6.44 0.88 -2.97
C LEU A 40 -5.56 1.89 -2.21
N PRO A 41 -5.50 1.79 -0.86
CA PRO A 41 -4.57 2.58 -0.06
C PRO A 41 -3.08 2.32 -0.39
N ALA A 42 -2.24 3.33 -0.17
CA ALA A 42 -0.78 3.25 -0.37
C ALA A 42 -0.04 2.56 0.78
N ASP A 43 -0.66 2.51 1.96
CA ASP A 43 -0.09 2.03 3.22
C ASP A 43 -0.38 0.55 3.49
N ILE A 44 -0.71 -0.23 2.46
CA ILE A 44 -0.94 -1.67 2.59
C ILE A 44 0.41 -2.38 2.78
N LEU A 45 0.60 -2.98 3.97
CA LEU A 45 1.83 -3.68 4.34
C LEU A 45 1.63 -5.18 4.55
N THR A 46 0.39 -5.61 4.72
CA THR A 46 0.03 -7.01 5.00
C THR A 46 -0.96 -7.58 3.97
N ARG A 47 -1.04 -8.91 3.91
CA ARG A 47 -1.98 -9.61 3.03
C ARG A 47 -3.42 -9.36 3.48
N GLU A 48 -3.65 -9.35 4.78
CA GLU A 48 -4.97 -9.19 5.41
C GLU A 48 -5.56 -7.83 5.07
N GLU A 49 -4.77 -6.76 5.16
CA GLU A 49 -5.14 -5.41 4.73
C GLU A 49 -5.48 -5.38 3.23
N LEU A 50 -4.63 -5.98 2.39
CA LEU A 50 -4.88 -6.03 0.94
C LEU A 50 -6.21 -6.70 0.62
N VAL A 51 -6.49 -7.85 1.22
CA VAL A 51 -7.74 -8.59 0.99
C VAL A 51 -8.94 -7.78 1.49
N ALA A 52 -8.84 -7.17 2.67
CA ALA A 52 -9.93 -6.36 3.23
C ALA A 52 -10.26 -5.17 2.33
N GLU A 53 -9.26 -4.46 1.81
CA GLU A 53 -9.46 -3.33 0.90
C GLU A 53 -10.00 -3.77 -0.46
N ILE A 54 -9.47 -4.86 -1.05
CA ILE A 54 -10.01 -5.42 -2.30
C ILE A 54 -11.49 -5.81 -2.15
N MET A 55 -11.87 -6.41 -1.03
CA MET A 55 -13.27 -6.77 -0.76
C MET A 55 -14.18 -5.54 -0.68
N LYS A 56 -13.72 -4.45 -0.04
CA LYS A 56 -14.47 -3.18 0.00
C LYS A 56 -14.64 -2.57 -1.38
N VAL A 57 -13.61 -2.61 -2.22
CA VAL A 57 -13.68 -2.08 -3.59
C VAL A 57 -14.66 -2.88 -4.43
N LYS A 58 -14.63 -4.22 -4.38
CA LYS A 58 -15.60 -5.06 -5.09
C LYS A 58 -17.04 -4.80 -4.64
N ALA A 59 -17.27 -4.54 -3.35
CA ALA A 59 -18.60 -4.24 -2.84
C ALA A 59 -19.16 -2.88 -3.33
N LYS A 60 -18.30 -1.96 -3.78
CA LYS A 60 -18.72 -0.67 -4.38
C LYS A 60 -18.98 -0.74 -5.89
N GLN A 61 -18.52 -1.79 -6.56
CA GLN A 61 -18.70 -1.99 -8.00
C GLN A 61 -19.86 -2.94 -8.36
N GLN A 62 -20.69 -3.30 -7.37
CA GLN A 62 -21.86 -4.16 -7.53
C GLN A 62 -23.12 -3.39 -7.13
#